data_AF-A0A257Y087-F1
#
_entry.id   AF-A0A257Y087-F1
#
_cell.length_a   1.000
_cell.length_b   1.000
_cell.length_c   1.000
_cell.angle_alpha   90.00
_cell.angle_beta   90.00
_cell.angle_gamma   90.00
#
_symmetry.space_group_name_H-M   'P 1'
#
loop_
_entity.id
_entity.type
_entity.pdbx_description
1 polymer ?
#
loop_
_entity_poly.entity_id
_entity_poly.type
_entity_poly.pdbx_seq_one_letter_code
_entity_poly.pdbx_strand_id
1 'polypeptide(L)'
;MSFLTILKNAKSLHDVADLLRYKPKSLSYVIYKMPVKYETFTVPKKTGGVRTISAPRPELKLLQRRLSDGLQSCWDEINTEKKTTNNKTTKPISHGFRKGASILTNASVHRGRRFVFNVDIKDFFDSINFGRVYGFFVKNKDFALPESVAKVLAAIACHDGKLPQGSPCSPVISNLIGQILDIRLAQLAHRYGCSYSRYADDLTFSTNERIFPSAIALSNIDHSWVAGVGLSKIIEKAGFQLNPKKTRMQYLDSRQEVTGLIVNRRINTRPEYRRLARAMTHQLVTTGKFQITAMKADALGTLVPSKIDGNIRHLQGMFGFIDWIDWRHKKARGTLAGMPSSIDKVYKRFLMHRDFWASSLPVILCEGKTDSVYLRGAIRRLATAHPNLVLMSAAGKAEYKVRFFNYSYTSQRILDLSGGASVVKKFITEYIKSVKKTPAPANQKPLIVLLDNDSGGKVFYSLIKEYKKTPVNGMDDFYHLAANVYVVFTPIAKPSDNSSIEDFFEPALLEMKINGKSFNADNEGLDKNTEYGKADFATQVVRPNIAKINFDKFDPILARLEGAMEAHIKKHVS
;
A
#
# COMPACT_ATOMS: atom_id res chain seq x y z
N MET A 1 -9.62 -15.79 -28.15
CA MET A 1 -10.94 -15.13 -28.04
C MET A 1 -11.00 -14.35 -26.73
N SER A 2 -11.66 -13.18 -26.69
CA SER A 2 -11.84 -12.41 -25.46
C SER A 2 -12.79 -13.12 -24.49
N PHE A 3 -12.73 -12.78 -23.20
CA PHE A 3 -13.63 -13.36 -22.18
C PHE A 3 -15.09 -13.06 -22.53
N LEU A 4 -15.39 -11.84 -23.01
CA LEU A 4 -16.74 -11.45 -23.43
C LEU A 4 -17.24 -12.31 -24.59
N THR A 5 -16.41 -12.53 -25.61
CA THR A 5 -16.78 -13.35 -26.77
C THR A 5 -17.12 -14.79 -26.36
N ILE A 6 -16.28 -15.41 -25.53
CA ILE A 6 -16.53 -16.78 -25.05
C ILE A 6 -17.80 -16.81 -24.18
N LEU A 7 -17.99 -15.82 -23.31
CA LEU A 7 -19.15 -15.72 -22.44
C LEU A 7 -20.45 -15.59 -23.25
N LYS A 8 -20.46 -14.81 -24.33
CA LYS A 8 -21.62 -14.65 -25.22
C LYS A 8 -21.97 -15.92 -25.99
N ASN A 9 -20.96 -16.73 -26.33
CA ASN A 9 -21.14 -17.99 -27.05
C ASN A 9 -21.52 -19.16 -26.13
N ALA A 10 -21.41 -19.01 -24.81
CA ALA A 10 -21.81 -20.02 -23.84
C ALA A 10 -23.33 -20.26 -23.92
N LYS A 11 -23.76 -21.52 -23.86
CA LYS A 11 -25.18 -21.91 -23.91
C LYS A 11 -25.61 -22.70 -22.69
N SER A 12 -24.67 -23.20 -21.90
CA SER A 12 -24.90 -24.15 -20.83
C SER A 12 -24.01 -23.90 -19.61
N LEU A 13 -24.31 -24.63 -18.52
CA LEU A 13 -23.46 -24.68 -17.34
C LEU A 13 -22.05 -25.22 -17.64
N HIS A 14 -21.93 -26.13 -18.62
CA HIS A 14 -20.64 -26.72 -19.01
C HIS A 14 -19.72 -25.64 -19.59
N ASP A 15 -20.25 -24.83 -20.51
CA ASP A 15 -19.50 -23.73 -21.13
C ASP A 15 -19.02 -22.70 -20.09
N VAL A 16 -19.89 -22.38 -19.10
CA VAL A 16 -19.53 -21.48 -17.99
C VAL A 16 -18.45 -22.11 -17.11
N ALA A 17 -18.52 -23.42 -16.86
CA ALA A 17 -17.50 -24.12 -16.10
C ALA A 17 -16.14 -24.07 -16.80
N ASP A 18 -16.11 -24.34 -18.10
CA ASP A 18 -14.89 -24.29 -18.90
C ASP A 18 -14.31 -22.87 -18.96
N LEU A 19 -15.15 -21.86 -19.19
CA LEU A 19 -14.78 -20.45 -19.15
C LEU A 19 -14.12 -20.05 -17.82
N LEU A 20 -14.68 -20.54 -16.71
CA LEU A 20 -14.17 -20.28 -15.36
C LEU A 20 -13.09 -21.28 -14.92
N ARG A 21 -12.64 -22.18 -15.81
CA ARG A 21 -11.63 -23.21 -15.57
C ARG A 21 -11.99 -24.17 -14.43
N TYR A 22 -13.24 -24.63 -14.42
CA TYR A 22 -13.80 -25.62 -13.49
C TYR A 22 -14.30 -26.84 -14.25
N LYS A 23 -14.25 -28.01 -13.62
CA LYS A 23 -15.01 -29.17 -14.09
C LYS A 23 -16.52 -28.88 -13.91
N PRO A 24 -17.39 -29.19 -14.87
CA PRO A 24 -18.84 -28.95 -14.77
C PRO A 24 -19.47 -29.52 -13.50
N LYS A 25 -19.09 -30.75 -13.12
CA LYS A 25 -19.53 -31.40 -11.86
C LYS A 25 -19.13 -30.59 -10.63
N SER A 26 -17.91 -30.07 -10.59
CA SER A 26 -17.41 -29.25 -9.48
C SER A 26 -18.14 -27.92 -9.37
N LEU A 27 -18.40 -27.24 -10.49
CA LEU A 27 -19.16 -25.99 -10.51
C LEU A 27 -20.60 -26.22 -10.04
N SER A 28 -21.26 -27.26 -10.57
CA SER A 28 -22.62 -27.63 -10.15
C SER A 28 -22.70 -27.94 -8.65
N TYR A 29 -21.71 -28.69 -8.12
CA TYR A 29 -21.63 -28.96 -6.69
C TYR A 29 -21.52 -27.67 -5.86
N VAL A 30 -20.56 -26.79 -6.19
CA VAL A 30 -20.32 -25.53 -5.46
C VAL A 30 -21.57 -24.63 -5.44
N ILE A 31 -22.30 -24.56 -6.55
CA ILE A 31 -23.48 -23.69 -6.67
C ILE A 31 -24.75 -24.32 -6.09
N TYR A 32 -24.97 -25.63 -6.22
CA TYR A 32 -26.28 -26.23 -5.92
C TYR A 32 -26.29 -27.24 -4.77
N LYS A 33 -25.16 -27.86 -4.44
CA LYS A 33 -25.10 -28.96 -3.46
C LYS A 33 -24.26 -28.67 -2.22
N MET A 34 -23.34 -27.71 -2.30
CA MET A 34 -22.46 -27.38 -1.18
C MET A 34 -23.28 -26.85 0.01
N PRO A 35 -23.21 -27.49 1.19
CA PRO A 35 -24.13 -27.22 2.30
C PRO A 35 -23.90 -25.85 2.95
N VAL A 36 -22.63 -25.45 3.12
CA VAL A 36 -22.26 -24.15 3.71
C VAL A 36 -21.37 -23.40 2.73
N LYS A 37 -21.87 -22.29 2.20
CA LYS A 37 -21.17 -21.48 1.18
C LYS A 37 -20.51 -20.22 1.71
N TYR A 38 -21.01 -19.73 2.83
CA TYR A 38 -20.59 -18.48 3.44
C TYR A 38 -20.32 -18.67 4.92
N GLU A 39 -19.41 -17.85 5.42
CA GLU A 39 -19.18 -17.61 6.84
C GLU A 39 -19.62 -16.18 7.13
N THR A 40 -20.48 -16.00 8.13
CA THR A 40 -21.08 -14.71 8.45
C THR A 40 -20.51 -14.18 9.76
N PHE A 41 -20.06 -12.93 9.75
CA PHE A 41 -19.56 -12.24 10.94
C PHE A 41 -19.93 -10.75 10.91
N THR A 42 -19.89 -10.09 12.07
CA THR A 42 -20.28 -8.68 12.20
C THR A 42 -19.07 -7.77 12.37
N VAL A 43 -19.11 -6.60 11.73
CA VAL A 43 -18.11 -5.54 11.87
C VAL A 43 -18.77 -4.25 12.38
N PRO A 44 -18.20 -3.54 13.36
CA PRO A 44 -18.75 -2.27 13.84
C PRO A 44 -18.79 -1.20 12.74
N LYS A 45 -19.90 -0.47 12.62
CA LYS A 45 -19.99 0.71 11.75
C LYS A 45 -19.38 1.93 12.45
N LYS A 46 -18.79 2.84 11.68
CA LYS A 46 -18.26 4.12 12.21
C LYS A 46 -19.33 5.01 12.84
N THR A 47 -20.57 4.90 12.37
CA THR A 47 -21.73 5.68 12.83
C THR A 47 -22.53 4.97 13.93
N GLY A 48 -22.01 3.87 14.50
CA GLY A 48 -22.74 3.01 15.42
C GLY A 48 -23.51 1.88 14.72
N GLY A 49 -23.77 0.80 15.47
CA GLY A 49 -24.37 -0.44 14.98
C GLY A 49 -23.36 -1.38 14.30
N VAL A 50 -23.87 -2.48 13.73
CA VAL A 50 -23.06 -3.53 13.09
C VAL A 50 -23.36 -3.68 11.59
N ARG A 51 -22.38 -4.17 10.85
CA ARG A 51 -22.48 -4.61 9.46
C ARG A 51 -22.23 -6.11 9.42
N THR A 52 -23.23 -6.85 9.01
CA THR A 52 -23.11 -8.28 8.72
C THR A 52 -22.36 -8.48 7.40
N ILE A 53 -21.26 -9.22 7.42
CA ILE A 53 -20.46 -9.60 6.27
C ILE A 53 -20.64 -11.10 6.06
N SER A 54 -21.00 -11.49 4.84
CA SER A 54 -21.08 -12.89 4.41
C SER A 54 -19.89 -13.16 3.50
N ALA A 55 -18.82 -13.74 4.06
CA ALA A 55 -17.61 -14.07 3.32
C ALA A 55 -17.73 -15.47 2.68
N PRO A 56 -17.50 -15.63 1.38
CA PRO A 56 -17.57 -16.92 0.73
C PRO A 56 -16.43 -17.84 1.18
N ARG A 57 -16.73 -19.13 1.35
CA ARG A 57 -15.73 -20.18 1.60
C ARG A 57 -14.75 -20.32 0.41
N PRO A 58 -13.52 -20.82 0.63
CA PRO A 58 -12.45 -20.81 -0.39
C PRO A 58 -12.85 -21.32 -1.78
N GLU A 59 -13.67 -22.37 -1.86
CA GLU A 59 -14.14 -23.00 -3.09
C GLU A 59 -15.02 -22.03 -3.90
N LEU A 60 -16.06 -21.47 -3.27
CA LEU A 60 -16.93 -20.48 -3.90
C LEU A 60 -16.18 -19.17 -4.17
N LYS A 61 -15.29 -18.77 -3.26
CA LYS A 61 -14.50 -17.54 -3.38
C LYS A 61 -13.59 -17.59 -4.61
N LEU A 62 -12.98 -18.73 -4.91
CA LEU A 62 -12.17 -18.90 -6.12
C LEU A 62 -13.03 -18.78 -7.38
N LEU A 63 -14.21 -19.44 -7.41
CA LEU A 63 -15.15 -19.33 -8.51
C LEU A 63 -15.60 -17.88 -8.75
N GLN A 64 -15.98 -17.18 -7.67
CA GLN A 64 -16.38 -15.77 -7.72
C GLN A 64 -15.26 -14.83 -8.12
N ARG A 65 -14.01 -15.08 -7.71
CA ARG A 65 -12.85 -14.29 -8.17
C ARG A 65 -12.67 -14.41 -9.68
N ARG A 66 -12.68 -15.62 -10.23
CA ARG A 66 -12.52 -15.83 -11.68
C ARG A 66 -13.64 -15.16 -12.47
N LEU A 67 -14.88 -15.28 -12.01
CA LEU A 67 -16.00 -14.58 -12.64
C LEU A 67 -15.83 -13.05 -12.52
N SER A 68 -15.44 -12.55 -11.35
CA SER A 68 -15.19 -11.12 -11.13
C SER A 68 -14.11 -10.57 -12.06
N ASP A 69 -13.01 -11.28 -12.23
CA ASP A 69 -11.90 -10.87 -13.10
C ASP A 69 -12.35 -10.87 -14.56
N GLY A 70 -13.06 -11.91 -15.00
CA GLY A 70 -13.62 -11.99 -16.35
C GLY A 70 -14.62 -10.86 -16.65
N LEU A 71 -15.54 -10.57 -15.72
CA LEU A 71 -16.51 -9.47 -15.86
C LEU A 71 -15.83 -8.10 -15.88
N GLN A 72 -14.74 -7.90 -15.13
CA GLN A 72 -13.94 -6.67 -15.23
C GLN A 72 -13.28 -6.56 -16.61
N SER A 73 -12.76 -7.65 -17.17
CA SER A 73 -12.23 -7.67 -18.54
C SER A 73 -13.32 -7.34 -19.58
N CYS A 74 -14.53 -7.90 -19.45
CA CYS A 74 -15.66 -7.53 -20.32
C CYS A 74 -15.96 -6.03 -20.24
N TRP A 75 -16.01 -5.48 -19.02
CA TRP A 75 -16.25 -4.05 -18.83
C TRP A 75 -15.18 -3.20 -19.52
N ASP A 76 -13.90 -3.55 -19.37
CA ASP A 76 -12.80 -2.82 -19.99
C ASP A 76 -12.83 -2.89 -21.52
N GLU A 77 -13.15 -4.07 -22.08
CA GLU A 77 -13.35 -4.30 -23.52
C GLU A 77 -14.48 -3.40 -24.07
N ILE A 78 -15.68 -3.48 -23.48
CA ILE A 78 -16.85 -2.70 -23.88
C ILE A 78 -16.58 -1.19 -23.84
N ASN A 79 -15.88 -0.71 -22.80
CA ASN A 79 -15.58 0.72 -22.68
C ASN A 79 -14.46 1.18 -23.60
N THR A 80 -13.54 0.30 -23.98
CA THR A 80 -12.47 0.64 -24.93
C THR A 80 -13.06 0.78 -26.33
N GLU A 81 -13.91 -0.15 -26.74
CA GLU A 81 -14.64 -0.08 -28.01
C GLU A 81 -15.50 1.20 -28.11
N LYS A 82 -16.20 1.57 -27.04
CA LYS A 82 -17.02 2.79 -27.01
C LYS A 82 -16.19 4.09 -27.06
N LYS A 83 -14.92 4.05 -26.63
CA LYS A 83 -14.01 5.20 -26.72
C LYS A 83 -13.45 5.37 -28.13
N THR A 84 -13.08 4.28 -28.80
CA THR A 84 -12.57 4.33 -30.18
C THR A 84 -13.64 4.81 -31.15
N THR A 85 -14.92 4.45 -30.94
CA THR A 85 -16.02 4.94 -31.78
C THR A 85 -16.36 6.42 -31.58
N ASN A 86 -16.21 6.96 -30.37
CA ASN A 86 -16.70 8.30 -30.04
C ASN A 86 -15.60 9.39 -29.91
N ASN A 87 -14.33 9.04 -30.16
CA ASN A 87 -13.15 9.93 -30.12
C ASN A 87 -13.07 10.88 -28.89
N LYS A 88 -13.68 10.49 -27.77
CA LYS A 88 -13.75 11.29 -26.53
C LYS A 88 -13.25 10.48 -25.35
N THR A 89 -12.19 10.97 -24.71
CA THR A 89 -11.68 10.45 -23.44
C THR A 89 -12.58 10.90 -22.28
N THR A 90 -13.68 10.19 -22.07
CA THR A 90 -14.55 10.46 -20.91
C THR A 90 -13.94 9.90 -19.62
N LYS A 91 -13.79 10.75 -18.60
CA LYS A 91 -13.43 10.31 -17.24
C LYS A 91 -14.48 9.32 -16.71
N PRO A 92 -14.08 8.30 -15.92
CA PRO A 92 -15.03 7.35 -15.36
C PRO A 92 -16.01 8.06 -14.42
N ILE A 93 -17.31 7.81 -14.57
CA ILE A 93 -18.35 8.36 -13.68
C ILE A 93 -18.41 7.58 -12.35
N SER A 94 -18.33 6.25 -12.43
CA SER A 94 -18.17 5.38 -11.25
C SER A 94 -16.70 5.09 -10.98
N HIS A 95 -16.28 5.37 -9.74
CA HIS A 95 -14.91 5.22 -9.24
C HIS A 95 -14.77 4.09 -8.21
N GLY A 96 -15.88 3.63 -7.61
CA GLY A 96 -15.87 2.55 -6.62
C GLY A 96 -15.52 1.22 -7.30
N PHE A 97 -14.69 0.40 -6.65
CA PHE A 97 -14.34 -0.96 -7.11
C PHE A 97 -13.79 -1.07 -8.54
N ARG A 98 -13.23 0.02 -9.07
CA ARG A 98 -12.76 0.09 -10.46
C ARG A 98 -11.23 0.23 -10.51
N LYS A 99 -10.59 -0.57 -11.36
CA LYS A 99 -9.15 -0.46 -11.62
C LYS A 99 -8.81 0.93 -12.16
N GLY A 100 -7.72 1.52 -11.64
CA GLY A 100 -7.29 2.88 -12.01
C GLY A 100 -8.15 4.01 -11.41
N ALA A 101 -9.23 3.70 -10.70
CA ALA A 101 -9.99 4.65 -9.92
C ALA A 101 -9.74 4.47 -8.42
N SER A 102 -10.01 5.52 -7.65
CA SER A 102 -9.83 5.57 -6.21
C SER A 102 -10.68 6.69 -5.60
N ILE A 103 -10.74 6.74 -4.27
CA ILE A 103 -11.35 7.86 -3.55
C ILE A 103 -10.76 9.21 -3.97
N LEU A 104 -9.48 9.26 -4.35
CA LEU A 104 -8.82 10.48 -4.83
C LEU A 104 -9.37 10.90 -6.19
N THR A 105 -9.52 9.97 -7.13
CA THR A 105 -10.08 10.29 -8.45
C THR A 105 -11.53 10.76 -8.33
N ASN A 106 -12.31 10.17 -7.42
CA ASN A 106 -13.69 10.59 -7.14
C ASN A 106 -13.72 12.02 -6.58
N ALA A 107 -12.94 12.27 -5.51
CA ALA A 107 -12.81 13.58 -4.88
C ALA A 107 -12.32 14.66 -5.86
N SER A 108 -11.49 14.30 -6.85
CA SER A 108 -10.93 15.24 -7.82
C SER A 108 -11.98 15.91 -8.72
N VAL A 109 -13.11 15.24 -8.97
CA VAL A 109 -14.22 15.77 -9.78
C VAL A 109 -14.86 16.98 -9.10
N HIS A 110 -14.86 16.99 -7.77
CA HIS A 110 -15.60 17.93 -6.92
C HIS A 110 -14.70 18.95 -6.23
N ARG A 111 -13.43 19.04 -6.62
CA ARG A 111 -12.46 19.98 -6.04
C ARG A 111 -12.82 21.42 -6.37
N GLY A 112 -12.79 22.30 -5.37
CA GLY A 112 -12.96 23.75 -5.57
C GLY A 112 -14.36 24.15 -6.00
N ARG A 113 -15.38 23.42 -5.54
CA ARG A 113 -16.77 23.65 -5.93
C ARG A 113 -17.51 24.47 -4.88
N ARG A 114 -18.42 25.35 -5.30
CA ARG A 114 -19.22 26.16 -4.36
C ARG A 114 -20.13 25.31 -3.50
N PHE A 115 -20.75 24.31 -4.11
CA PHE A 115 -21.60 23.34 -3.44
C PHE A 115 -21.14 21.92 -3.74
N VAL A 116 -21.15 21.07 -2.72
CA VAL A 116 -20.96 19.62 -2.82
C VAL A 116 -22.10 18.93 -2.07
N PHE A 117 -22.96 18.27 -2.82
CA PHE A 117 -24.11 17.52 -2.33
C PHE A 117 -23.81 16.03 -2.39
N ASN A 118 -23.97 15.34 -1.27
CA ASN A 118 -23.78 13.90 -1.17
C ASN A 118 -25.07 13.22 -0.75
N VAL A 119 -25.37 12.11 -1.41
CA VAL A 119 -26.44 11.17 -1.00
C VAL A 119 -25.89 9.75 -1.06
N ASP A 120 -26.50 8.86 -0.28
CA ASP A 120 -26.09 7.46 -0.15
C ASP A 120 -27.27 6.55 -0.53
N ILE A 121 -27.00 5.50 -1.29
CA ILE A 121 -28.01 4.50 -1.62
C ILE A 121 -28.16 3.54 -0.43
N LYS A 122 -29.38 3.46 0.12
CA LYS A 122 -29.71 2.55 1.21
C LYS A 122 -29.58 1.09 0.73
N ASP A 123 -28.87 0.28 1.52
CA ASP A 123 -28.74 -1.16 1.33
C ASP A 123 -28.34 -1.56 -0.11
N PHE A 124 -27.37 -0.83 -0.68
CA PHE A 124 -27.03 -0.89 -2.10
C PHE A 124 -26.83 -2.31 -2.65
N PHE A 125 -26.00 -3.15 -2.00
CA PHE A 125 -25.80 -4.53 -2.45
C PHE A 125 -27.05 -5.38 -2.29
N ASP A 126 -27.73 -5.25 -1.14
CA ASP A 126 -28.92 -6.03 -0.81
C ASP A 126 -30.09 -5.72 -1.76
N SER A 127 -30.19 -4.48 -2.25
CA SER A 127 -31.19 -4.05 -3.24
C SER A 127 -30.97 -4.65 -4.64
N ILE A 128 -29.81 -5.26 -4.88
CA ILE A 128 -29.48 -5.96 -6.12
C ILE A 128 -29.75 -7.45 -5.91
N ASN A 129 -30.99 -7.83 -6.18
CA ASN A 129 -31.45 -9.21 -6.03
C ASN A 129 -31.08 -10.10 -7.24
N PHE A 130 -31.27 -11.40 -7.09
CA PHE A 130 -31.00 -12.42 -8.10
C PHE A 130 -31.66 -12.07 -9.45
N GLY A 131 -32.94 -11.66 -9.42
CA GLY A 131 -33.70 -11.29 -10.62
C GLY A 131 -33.10 -10.11 -11.36
N ARG A 132 -32.54 -9.11 -10.65
CA ARG A 132 -31.84 -7.97 -11.27
C ARG A 132 -30.53 -8.39 -11.92
N VAL A 133 -29.75 -9.26 -11.28
CA VAL A 133 -28.50 -9.79 -11.84
C VAL A 133 -28.79 -10.62 -13.09
N TYR A 134 -29.71 -11.56 -12.98
CA TYR A 134 -30.19 -12.39 -14.08
C TYR A 134 -30.70 -11.53 -15.25
N GLY A 135 -31.66 -10.64 -14.98
CA GLY A 135 -32.28 -9.80 -15.99
C GLY A 135 -31.29 -8.84 -16.66
N PHE A 136 -30.30 -8.33 -15.91
CA PHE A 136 -29.22 -7.54 -16.50
C PHE A 136 -28.45 -8.32 -17.56
N PHE A 137 -27.97 -9.52 -17.23
CA PHE A 137 -27.17 -10.31 -18.17
C PHE A 137 -27.96 -10.80 -19.39
N VAL A 138 -29.27 -11.03 -19.24
CA VAL A 138 -30.14 -11.38 -20.37
C VAL A 138 -30.44 -10.17 -21.27
N LYS A 139 -30.77 -9.01 -20.69
CA LYS A 139 -31.33 -7.87 -21.44
C LYS A 139 -30.31 -6.82 -21.86
N ASN A 140 -29.13 -6.77 -21.24
CA ASN A 140 -28.11 -5.79 -21.60
C ASN A 140 -27.54 -6.11 -22.99
N LYS A 141 -27.51 -5.13 -23.90
CA LYS A 141 -27.07 -5.32 -25.30
C LYS A 141 -25.62 -5.76 -25.46
N ASP A 142 -24.74 -5.34 -24.55
CA ASP A 142 -23.32 -5.69 -24.62
C ASP A 142 -23.11 -7.19 -24.27
N PHE A 143 -23.95 -7.73 -23.37
CA PHE A 143 -23.91 -9.12 -22.91
C PHE A 143 -24.88 -10.04 -23.66
N ALA A 144 -26.19 -9.77 -23.59
CA ALA A 144 -27.26 -10.52 -24.26
C ALA A 144 -27.14 -12.04 -24.09
N LEU A 145 -26.91 -12.51 -22.86
CA LEU A 145 -26.62 -13.91 -22.58
C LEU A 145 -27.88 -14.78 -22.65
N PRO A 146 -27.76 -16.07 -23.05
CA PRO A 146 -28.84 -17.04 -22.89
C PRO A 146 -29.29 -17.15 -21.42
N GLU A 147 -30.59 -17.42 -21.20
CA GLU A 147 -31.18 -17.48 -19.87
C GLU A 147 -30.49 -18.50 -18.96
N SER A 148 -30.11 -19.66 -19.52
CA SER A 148 -29.37 -20.72 -18.82
C SER A 148 -28.05 -20.20 -18.23
N VAL A 149 -27.29 -19.44 -19.01
CA VAL A 149 -25.99 -18.86 -18.61
C VAL A 149 -26.18 -17.74 -17.61
N ALA A 150 -27.11 -16.81 -17.87
CA ALA A 150 -27.41 -15.72 -16.95
C ALA A 150 -27.86 -16.23 -15.57
N LYS A 151 -28.64 -17.32 -15.54
CA LYS A 151 -29.08 -17.97 -14.29
C LYS A 151 -27.90 -18.56 -13.51
N VAL A 152 -26.94 -19.19 -14.20
CA VAL A 152 -25.71 -19.69 -13.57
C VAL A 152 -24.88 -18.53 -13.00
N LEU A 153 -24.69 -17.44 -13.74
CA LEU A 153 -23.95 -16.27 -13.24
C LEU A 153 -24.61 -15.65 -12.00
N ALA A 154 -25.95 -15.50 -12.03
CA ALA A 154 -26.71 -15.01 -10.89
C ALA A 154 -26.59 -15.95 -9.68
N ALA A 155 -26.58 -17.27 -9.90
CA ALA A 155 -26.41 -18.26 -8.83
C ALA A 155 -24.98 -18.29 -8.24
N ILE A 156 -23.95 -17.96 -9.02
CA ILE A 156 -22.59 -17.76 -8.50
C ILE A 156 -22.51 -16.48 -7.67
N ALA A 157 -23.17 -15.42 -8.12
CA ALA A 157 -23.02 -14.08 -7.55
C ALA A 157 -23.83 -13.86 -6.26
N CYS A 158 -25.07 -14.37 -6.22
CA CYS A 158 -26.02 -14.08 -5.17
C CYS A 158 -26.02 -15.14 -4.05
N HIS A 159 -26.33 -14.68 -2.84
CA HIS A 159 -26.59 -15.49 -1.66
C HIS A 159 -27.86 -14.95 -1.00
N ASP A 160 -28.77 -15.84 -0.62
CA ASP A 160 -30.08 -15.49 -0.05
C ASP A 160 -30.84 -14.47 -0.91
N GLY A 161 -30.80 -14.70 -2.22
CA GLY A 161 -31.51 -13.89 -3.21
C GLY A 161 -30.89 -12.52 -3.51
N LYS A 162 -29.74 -12.13 -2.93
CA LYS A 162 -29.11 -10.81 -3.10
C LYS A 162 -27.60 -10.86 -3.24
N LEU A 163 -26.96 -9.75 -3.63
CA LEU A 163 -25.50 -9.67 -3.63
C LEU A 163 -24.97 -9.60 -2.18
N PRO A 164 -24.12 -10.56 -1.74
CA PRO A 164 -23.60 -10.55 -0.38
C PRO A 164 -22.44 -9.58 -0.23
N GLN A 165 -22.34 -8.93 0.94
CA GLN A 165 -21.18 -8.14 1.32
C GLN A 165 -20.04 -9.09 1.72
N GLY A 166 -18.96 -9.12 0.93
CA GLY A 166 -17.82 -10.02 1.14
C GLY A 166 -17.49 -10.89 -0.08
N SER A 167 -18.42 -11.03 -1.03
CA SER A 167 -18.17 -11.73 -2.29
C SER A 167 -17.29 -10.91 -3.25
N PRO A 168 -16.31 -11.54 -3.92
CA PRO A 168 -15.56 -10.93 -5.02
C PRO A 168 -16.42 -10.45 -6.19
N CYS A 169 -17.58 -11.07 -6.46
CA CYS A 169 -18.44 -10.71 -7.59
C CYS A 169 -19.29 -9.46 -7.34
N SER A 170 -19.73 -9.25 -6.10
CA SER A 170 -20.67 -8.16 -5.76
C SER A 170 -20.18 -6.79 -6.24
N PRO A 171 -18.91 -6.40 -6.03
CA PRO A 171 -18.36 -5.13 -6.49
C PRO A 171 -18.53 -4.87 -8.00
N VAL A 172 -18.08 -5.79 -8.86
CA VAL A 172 -18.13 -5.61 -10.31
C VAL A 172 -19.57 -5.67 -10.85
N ILE A 173 -20.40 -6.58 -10.34
CA ILE A 173 -21.80 -6.71 -10.78
C ILE A 173 -22.62 -5.48 -10.36
N SER A 174 -22.39 -4.96 -9.14
CA SER A 174 -23.06 -3.73 -8.71
C SER A 174 -22.73 -2.52 -9.59
N ASN A 175 -21.51 -2.46 -10.14
CA ASN A 175 -21.12 -1.43 -11.09
C ASN A 175 -21.76 -1.63 -12.47
N LEU A 176 -21.78 -2.87 -12.98
CA LEU A 176 -22.50 -3.27 -14.21
C LEU A 176 -23.96 -2.82 -14.18
N ILE A 177 -24.66 -3.15 -13.11
CA ILE A 177 -26.07 -2.77 -12.94
C ILE A 177 -26.21 -1.27 -12.69
N GLY A 178 -25.31 -0.67 -11.91
CA GLY A 178 -25.31 0.77 -11.61
C GLY A 178 -25.05 1.69 -12.81
N GLN A 179 -24.53 1.17 -13.93
CA GLN A 179 -24.19 1.99 -15.09
C GLN A 179 -25.41 2.74 -15.68
N ILE A 180 -26.58 2.12 -15.71
CA ILE A 180 -27.80 2.77 -16.23
C ILE A 180 -28.24 3.93 -15.33
N LEU A 181 -28.07 3.77 -14.02
CA LEU A 181 -28.29 4.83 -13.05
C LEU A 181 -27.30 5.97 -13.29
N ASP A 182 -26.01 5.64 -13.45
CA ASP A 182 -24.95 6.63 -13.67
C ASP A 182 -25.17 7.47 -14.93
N ILE A 183 -25.63 6.88 -16.04
CA ILE A 183 -25.93 7.60 -17.28
C ILE A 183 -27.05 8.63 -17.03
N ARG A 184 -28.15 8.20 -16.40
CA ARG A 184 -29.30 9.08 -16.12
C ARG A 184 -28.94 10.21 -15.16
N LEU A 185 -28.17 9.91 -14.11
CA LEU A 185 -27.73 10.91 -13.15
C LEU A 185 -26.70 11.88 -13.73
N ALA A 186 -25.79 11.40 -14.60
CA ALA A 186 -24.86 12.26 -15.31
C ALA A 186 -25.60 13.21 -16.27
N GLN A 187 -26.64 12.73 -16.96
CA GLN A 187 -27.50 13.57 -17.81
C GLN A 187 -28.26 14.62 -16.99
N LEU A 188 -28.83 14.22 -15.83
CA LEU A 188 -29.47 15.16 -14.92
C LEU A 188 -28.48 16.23 -14.46
N ALA A 189 -27.30 15.83 -14.01
CA ALA A 189 -26.26 16.75 -13.54
C ALA A 189 -25.83 17.71 -14.66
N HIS A 190 -25.57 17.19 -15.86
CA HIS A 190 -25.16 18.00 -17.01
C HIS A 190 -26.20 19.06 -17.37
N ARG A 191 -27.49 18.69 -17.40
CA ARG A 191 -28.60 19.61 -17.69
C ARG A 191 -28.64 20.81 -16.76
N TYR A 192 -28.25 20.64 -15.50
CA TYR A 192 -28.29 21.68 -14.47
C TYR A 192 -26.90 22.18 -14.06
N GLY A 193 -25.90 22.09 -14.95
CA GLY A 193 -24.57 22.66 -14.69
C GLY A 193 -23.81 22.01 -13.53
N CYS A 194 -24.14 20.77 -13.17
CA CYS A 194 -23.53 20.02 -12.09
C CYS A 194 -22.53 18.97 -12.62
N SER A 195 -21.47 18.74 -11.84
CA SER A 195 -20.62 17.55 -11.98
C SER A 195 -21.19 16.42 -11.13
N TYR A 196 -21.13 15.18 -11.63
CA TYR A 196 -21.58 13.97 -10.94
C TYR A 196 -20.46 12.92 -10.91
N SER A 197 -20.33 12.22 -9.78
CA SER A 197 -19.56 10.98 -9.68
C SER A 197 -20.16 10.04 -8.63
N ARG A 198 -19.86 8.74 -8.76
CA ARG A 198 -20.29 7.70 -7.83
C ARG A 198 -19.11 6.90 -7.30
N TYR A 199 -19.12 6.61 -6.00
CA TYR A 199 -18.20 5.69 -5.36
C TYR A 199 -19.01 4.63 -4.59
N ALA A 200 -19.18 3.45 -5.19
CA ALA A 200 -20.08 2.42 -4.67
C ALA A 200 -21.51 2.96 -4.49
N ASP A 201 -21.99 3.06 -3.25
CA ASP A 201 -23.28 3.59 -2.80
C ASP A 201 -23.30 5.12 -2.62
N ASP A 202 -22.13 5.76 -2.47
CA ASP A 202 -22.00 7.20 -2.33
C ASP A 202 -22.15 7.91 -3.69
N LEU A 203 -23.17 8.75 -3.84
CA LEU A 203 -23.37 9.64 -4.98
C LEU A 203 -22.94 11.06 -4.61
N THR A 204 -22.23 11.74 -5.51
CA THR A 204 -21.78 13.11 -5.28
C THR A 204 -22.14 14.01 -6.46
N PHE A 205 -22.80 15.13 -6.16
CA PHE A 205 -23.08 16.22 -7.10
C PHE A 205 -22.33 17.48 -6.64
N SER A 206 -21.87 18.30 -7.57
CA SER A 206 -21.26 19.58 -7.20
C SER A 206 -21.40 20.61 -8.30
N THR A 207 -21.45 21.88 -7.92
CA THR A 207 -21.54 22.99 -8.88
C THR A 207 -20.86 24.27 -8.36
N ASN A 208 -20.58 25.18 -9.29
CA ASN A 208 -20.16 26.55 -9.03
C ASN A 208 -21.29 27.57 -9.30
N GLU A 209 -22.49 27.11 -9.62
CA GLU A 209 -23.66 27.98 -9.71
C GLU A 209 -23.93 28.72 -8.39
N ARG A 210 -24.61 29.86 -8.47
CA ARG A 210 -25.01 30.65 -7.27
C ARG A 210 -26.06 29.97 -6.43
N ILE A 211 -26.94 29.20 -7.07
CA ILE A 211 -28.02 28.48 -6.43
C ILE A 211 -27.87 27.01 -6.80
N PHE A 212 -27.98 26.13 -5.81
CA PHE A 212 -27.96 24.70 -6.08
C PHE A 212 -29.28 24.27 -6.77
N PRO A 213 -29.24 23.46 -7.84
CA PRO A 213 -30.46 23.11 -8.59
C PRO A 213 -31.46 22.30 -7.76
N SER A 214 -32.69 22.82 -7.65
CA SER A 214 -33.84 22.20 -6.96
C SER A 214 -34.22 20.82 -7.50
N ALA A 215 -33.96 20.57 -8.79
CA ALA A 215 -34.16 19.26 -9.40
C ALA A 215 -33.29 18.16 -8.79
N ILE A 216 -32.13 18.51 -8.21
CA ILE A 216 -31.17 17.59 -7.62
C ILE A 216 -31.26 17.59 -6.09
N ALA A 217 -31.35 18.76 -5.47
CA ALA A 217 -31.50 18.89 -4.01
C ALA A 217 -32.27 20.15 -3.64
N LEU A 218 -33.02 20.08 -2.54
CA LEU A 218 -33.83 21.16 -2.01
C LEU A 218 -33.44 21.41 -0.55
N SER A 219 -33.39 22.68 -0.15
CA SER A 219 -33.30 23.06 1.27
C SER A 219 -34.70 23.15 1.84
N ASN A 220 -34.92 22.52 2.98
CA ASN A 220 -36.11 22.69 3.81
C ASN A 220 -36.01 23.97 4.65
N ILE A 221 -37.11 24.30 5.33
CA ILE A 221 -37.23 25.46 6.23
C ILE A 221 -36.24 25.38 7.40
N ASP A 222 -35.97 24.16 7.90
CA ASP A 222 -35.01 23.88 8.97
C ASP A 222 -33.54 23.87 8.48
N HIS A 223 -33.28 24.33 7.26
CA HIS A 223 -31.98 24.29 6.57
C HIS A 223 -31.42 22.88 6.33
N SER A 224 -32.20 21.82 6.57
CA SER A 224 -31.84 20.47 6.15
C SER A 224 -31.98 20.35 4.63
N TRP A 225 -31.13 19.53 4.01
CA TRP A 225 -31.21 19.28 2.57
C TRP A 225 -31.77 17.89 2.30
N VAL A 226 -32.69 17.82 1.34
CA VAL A 226 -33.28 16.58 0.83
C VAL A 226 -33.01 16.43 -0.66
N ALA A 227 -33.13 15.20 -1.15
CA ALA A 227 -33.02 14.93 -2.57
C ALA A 227 -34.19 15.58 -3.34
N GLY A 228 -33.86 16.27 -4.42
CA GLY A 228 -34.84 16.90 -5.30
C GLY A 228 -35.62 15.86 -6.11
N VAL A 229 -36.79 16.27 -6.61
CA VAL A 229 -37.73 15.37 -7.30
C VAL A 229 -37.11 14.69 -8.52
N GLY A 230 -36.23 15.37 -9.25
CA GLY A 230 -35.54 14.80 -10.41
C GLY A 230 -34.60 13.66 -10.03
N LEU A 231 -33.81 13.86 -8.97
CA LEU A 231 -32.92 12.84 -8.42
C LEU A 231 -33.71 11.65 -7.87
N SER A 232 -34.70 11.88 -7.01
CA SER A 232 -35.50 10.82 -6.38
C SER A 232 -36.20 9.95 -7.42
N LYS A 233 -36.84 10.56 -8.43
CA LYS A 233 -37.49 9.81 -9.53
C LYS A 233 -36.54 8.91 -10.29
N ILE A 234 -35.29 9.35 -10.54
CA ILE A 234 -34.30 8.51 -11.24
C ILE A 234 -33.87 7.34 -10.37
N ILE A 235 -33.65 7.57 -9.07
CA ILE A 235 -33.26 6.55 -8.10
C ILE A 235 -34.35 5.48 -7.96
N GLU A 236 -35.59 5.89 -7.78
CA GLU A 236 -36.75 5.01 -7.66
C GLU A 236 -36.98 4.19 -8.93
N LYS A 237 -36.93 4.84 -10.11
CA LYS A 237 -37.03 4.13 -11.41
C LYS A 237 -35.88 3.15 -11.65
N ALA A 238 -34.76 3.33 -10.98
CA ALA A 238 -33.64 2.39 -11.04
C ALA A 238 -33.75 1.27 -9.99
N GLY A 239 -34.83 1.23 -9.19
CA GLY A 239 -35.06 0.22 -8.16
C GLY A 239 -34.17 0.39 -6.93
N PHE A 240 -33.81 1.62 -6.60
CA PHE A 240 -32.99 1.96 -5.43
C PHE A 240 -33.74 2.93 -4.51
N GLN A 241 -33.24 3.10 -3.29
CA GLN A 241 -33.74 4.06 -2.31
C GLN A 241 -32.58 4.88 -1.75
N LEU A 242 -32.81 6.15 -1.45
CA LEU A 242 -31.81 6.99 -0.78
C LEU A 242 -31.88 6.80 0.74
N ASN A 243 -30.75 7.07 1.40
CA ASN A 243 -30.66 7.14 2.86
C ASN A 243 -30.70 8.61 3.33
N PRO A 244 -31.83 9.12 3.84
CA PRO A 244 -31.96 10.52 4.23
C PRO A 244 -30.96 10.94 5.32
N LYS A 245 -30.61 10.02 6.23
CA LYS A 245 -29.66 10.28 7.33
C LYS A 245 -28.22 10.52 6.86
N LYS A 246 -27.90 10.15 5.62
CA LYS A 246 -26.58 10.34 5.02
C LYS A 246 -26.58 11.39 3.89
N THR A 247 -27.73 11.99 3.62
CA THR A 247 -27.84 13.14 2.72
C THR A 247 -27.21 14.36 3.38
N ARG A 248 -26.33 15.06 2.67
CA ARG A 248 -25.69 16.27 3.18
C ARG A 248 -25.34 17.24 2.07
N MET A 249 -25.58 18.53 2.32
CA MET A 249 -25.06 19.64 1.54
C MET A 249 -23.81 20.22 2.21
N GLN A 250 -22.80 20.59 1.42
CA GLN A 250 -21.55 21.15 1.91
C GLN A 250 -21.16 22.39 1.08
N TYR A 251 -20.95 23.50 1.76
CA TYR A 251 -20.65 24.82 1.19
C TYR A 251 -19.14 25.08 1.15
N LEU A 252 -18.67 25.96 0.27
CA LEU A 252 -17.23 26.22 0.04
C LEU A 252 -16.50 26.85 1.24
N ASP A 253 -17.22 27.66 2.00
CA ASP A 253 -16.78 28.32 3.25
C ASP A 253 -16.72 27.33 4.43
N SER A 254 -17.50 26.25 4.35
CA SER A 254 -17.49 25.12 5.29
C SER A 254 -16.59 23.98 4.78
N ARG A 255 -16.25 23.01 5.63
CA ARG A 255 -15.48 21.84 5.18
C ARG A 255 -16.30 21.01 4.19
N GLN A 256 -15.75 20.81 2.98
CA GLN A 256 -16.31 19.91 1.97
C GLN A 256 -15.53 18.61 1.91
N GLU A 257 -16.23 17.49 1.95
CA GLU A 257 -15.67 16.15 1.94
C GLU A 257 -16.34 15.24 0.93
N VAL A 258 -15.52 14.57 0.13
CA VAL A 258 -15.92 13.50 -0.79
C VAL A 258 -15.11 12.26 -0.44
N THR A 259 -15.79 11.14 -0.19
CA THR A 259 -15.17 9.85 0.17
C THR A 259 -14.10 9.95 1.26
N GLY A 260 -14.30 10.85 2.23
CA GLY A 260 -13.40 11.07 3.37
C GLY A 260 -12.24 12.04 3.12
N LEU A 261 -12.10 12.58 1.92
CA LEU A 261 -11.08 13.57 1.55
C LEU A 261 -11.67 14.97 1.45
N ILE A 262 -10.93 15.97 1.94
CA ILE A 262 -11.30 17.38 1.84
C ILE A 262 -11.11 17.86 0.40
N VAL A 263 -12.07 18.62 -0.13
CA VAL A 263 -12.08 19.04 -1.54
C VAL A 263 -12.15 20.55 -1.78
N ASN A 264 -12.24 21.38 -0.73
CA ASN A 264 -12.45 22.85 -0.85
C ASN A 264 -11.50 23.58 -1.80
N ARG A 265 -10.20 23.25 -1.78
CA ARG A 265 -9.17 23.92 -2.62
C ARG A 265 -8.26 22.90 -3.26
N ARG A 266 -7.71 22.01 -2.44
CA ARG A 266 -6.94 20.84 -2.84
C ARG A 266 -7.52 19.60 -2.19
N ILE A 267 -7.27 18.45 -2.81
CA ILE A 267 -7.57 17.15 -2.20
C ILE A 267 -6.62 16.96 -1.03
N ASN A 268 -7.16 16.75 0.17
CA ASN A 268 -6.37 16.60 1.38
C ASN A 268 -6.99 15.59 2.34
N THR A 269 -6.18 14.97 3.19
CA THR A 269 -6.69 14.25 4.36
C THR A 269 -7.16 15.24 5.43
N ARG A 270 -8.08 14.78 6.29
CA ARG A 270 -8.64 15.59 7.36
C ARG A 270 -7.56 16.07 8.36
N PRO A 271 -7.59 17.33 8.82
CA PRO A 271 -6.66 17.83 9.84
C PRO A 271 -6.66 16.99 11.12
N GLU A 272 -7.84 16.51 11.53
CA GLU A 272 -8.02 15.66 12.72
C GLU A 272 -7.20 14.37 12.60
N TYR A 273 -7.21 13.77 11.40
CA TYR A 273 -6.47 12.54 11.11
C TYR A 273 -4.96 12.76 11.17
N ARG A 274 -4.48 13.90 10.67
CA ARG A 274 -3.05 14.29 10.75
C ARG A 274 -2.62 14.61 12.18
N ARG A 275 -3.46 15.31 12.94
CA ARG A 275 -3.23 15.59 14.37
C ARG A 275 -3.17 14.31 15.18
N LEU A 276 -4.07 13.35 14.92
CA LEU A 276 -4.07 12.05 15.56
C LEU A 276 -2.78 11.27 15.27
N ALA A 277 -2.35 11.18 14.00
CA ALA A 277 -1.08 10.54 13.64
C ALA A 277 0.12 11.18 14.36
N ARG A 278 0.13 12.51 14.47
CA ARG A 278 1.15 13.25 15.23
C ARG A 278 1.13 12.93 16.72
N ALA A 279 -0.04 12.96 17.34
CA ALA A 279 -0.20 12.66 18.77
C ALA A 279 0.24 11.23 19.10
N MET A 280 -0.19 10.25 18.30
CA MET A 280 0.21 8.85 18.48
C MET A 280 1.70 8.64 18.23
N THR A 281 2.30 9.31 17.24
CA THR A 281 3.75 9.25 17.02
C THR A 281 4.51 9.84 18.21
N HIS A 282 4.02 10.96 18.76
CA HIS A 282 4.62 11.55 19.95
C HIS A 282 4.57 10.57 21.13
N GLN A 283 3.40 10.01 21.45
CA GLN A 283 3.23 9.00 22.50
C GLN A 283 4.13 7.78 22.29
N LEU A 284 4.18 7.25 21.06
CA LEU A 284 5.03 6.11 20.73
C LEU A 284 6.50 6.40 21.04
N VAL A 285 6.98 7.57 20.61
CA VAL A 285 8.40 7.94 20.76
C VAL A 285 8.76 8.30 22.20
N THR A 286 7.82 8.80 23.00
CA THR A 286 8.08 9.18 24.40
C THR A 286 7.79 8.08 25.41
N THR A 287 6.87 7.16 25.12
CA THR A 287 6.41 6.14 26.08
C THR A 287 6.57 4.70 25.58
N GLY A 288 6.99 4.50 24.32
CA GLY A 288 7.09 3.18 23.69
C GLY A 288 5.75 2.62 23.19
N LYS A 289 4.62 3.27 23.48
CA LYS A 289 3.29 2.84 23.04
C LYS A 289 2.38 4.03 22.71
N PHE A 290 1.25 3.75 22.07
CA PHE A 290 0.20 4.73 21.80
C PHE A 290 -1.15 4.04 21.83
N GLN A 291 -2.23 4.80 21.95
CA GLN A 291 -3.58 4.26 22.00
C GLN A 291 -4.38 4.60 20.75
N ILE A 292 -5.28 3.71 20.36
CA ILE A 292 -6.28 3.92 19.32
C ILE A 292 -7.69 3.75 19.90
N THR A 293 -8.67 4.41 19.29
CA THR A 293 -10.07 4.17 19.61
C THR A 293 -10.60 3.00 18.80
N ALA A 294 -11.07 1.96 19.48
CA ALA A 294 -11.74 0.81 18.87
C ALA A 294 -13.12 0.60 19.51
N MET A 295 -14.05 0.00 18.78
CA MET A 295 -15.35 -0.38 19.35
C MET A 295 -15.19 -1.70 20.10
N LYS A 296 -15.50 -1.72 21.39
CA LYS A 296 -15.48 -2.91 22.25
C LYS A 296 -16.85 -3.11 22.88
N ALA A 297 -17.29 -4.36 23.01
CA ALA A 297 -18.51 -4.65 23.74
C ALA A 297 -18.31 -4.32 25.23
N ASP A 298 -19.25 -3.59 25.82
CA ASP A 298 -19.36 -3.42 27.26
C ASP A 298 -19.92 -4.67 27.95
N ALA A 299 -20.12 -4.60 29.27
CA ALA A 299 -20.66 -5.71 30.06
C ALA A 299 -22.07 -6.16 29.62
N LEU A 300 -22.80 -5.30 28.89
CA LEU A 300 -24.14 -5.57 28.35
C LEU A 300 -24.11 -6.00 26.88
N GLY A 301 -22.92 -6.21 26.31
CA GLY A 301 -22.74 -6.58 24.90
C GLY A 301 -22.85 -5.42 23.92
N THR A 302 -23.00 -4.19 24.39
CA THR A 302 -23.15 -3.00 23.53
C THR A 302 -21.78 -2.49 23.08
N LEU A 303 -21.61 -2.27 21.78
CA LEU A 303 -20.35 -1.77 21.22
C LEU A 303 -20.14 -0.29 21.55
N VAL A 304 -19.19 -0.01 22.44
CA VAL A 304 -18.80 1.34 22.87
C VAL A 304 -17.37 1.71 22.43
N PRO A 305 -17.09 2.99 22.10
CA PRO A 305 -15.73 3.44 21.81
C PRO A 305 -14.83 3.33 23.04
N SER A 306 -13.76 2.54 22.94
CA SER A 306 -12.78 2.32 24.01
C SER A 306 -11.36 2.58 23.50
N LYS A 307 -10.49 3.09 24.38
CA LYS A 307 -9.05 3.21 24.08
C LYS A 307 -8.36 1.86 24.29
N ILE A 308 -7.68 1.39 23.25
CA ILE A 308 -6.86 0.17 23.30
C ILE A 308 -5.45 0.48 22.82
N ASP A 309 -4.49 -0.37 23.16
CA ASP A 309 -3.11 -0.22 22.69
C ASP A 309 -3.02 -0.39 21.16
N GLY A 310 -2.35 0.55 20.53
CA GLY A 310 -2.16 0.61 19.09
C GLY A 310 -0.96 -0.21 18.63
N ASN A 311 -1.13 -0.99 17.57
CA ASN A 311 -0.03 -1.59 16.83
C ASN A 311 0.65 -0.57 15.88
N ILE A 312 1.98 -0.59 15.76
CA ILE A 312 2.80 0.17 14.77
C ILE A 312 2.22 0.18 13.36
N ARG A 313 1.59 -0.93 12.93
CA ARG A 313 0.94 -1.05 11.60
C ARG A 313 -0.18 -0.02 11.40
N HIS A 314 -0.86 0.41 12.46
CA HIS A 314 -1.86 1.48 12.38
C HIS A 314 -1.21 2.80 11.94
N LEU A 315 -0.15 3.23 12.63
CA LEU A 315 0.59 4.45 12.27
C LEU A 315 1.19 4.34 10.87
N GLN A 316 1.74 3.18 10.51
CA GLN A 316 2.25 2.94 9.16
C GLN A 316 1.16 3.10 8.10
N GLY A 317 -0.03 2.56 8.33
CA GLY A 317 -1.18 2.74 7.43
C GLY A 317 -1.62 4.20 7.33
N MET A 318 -1.67 4.92 8.46
CA MET A 318 -2.04 6.33 8.49
C MET A 318 -1.06 7.21 7.73
N PHE A 319 0.24 7.06 7.99
CA PHE A 319 1.25 7.81 7.26
C PHE A 319 1.28 7.43 5.79
N GLY A 320 1.23 6.14 5.45
CA GLY A 320 1.15 5.70 4.06
C GLY A 320 -0.04 6.32 3.31
N PHE A 321 -1.19 6.43 3.96
CA PHE A 321 -2.37 7.08 3.39
C PHE A 321 -2.20 8.59 3.22
N ILE A 322 -1.77 9.30 4.27
CA ILE A 322 -1.49 10.75 4.20
C ILE A 322 -0.49 11.05 3.09
N ASP A 323 0.56 10.24 3.05
CA ASP A 323 1.67 10.37 2.15
C ASP A 323 1.29 10.14 0.68
N TRP A 324 0.47 9.11 0.42
CA TRP A 324 -0.07 8.84 -0.90
C TRP A 324 -0.88 10.03 -1.45
N ILE A 325 -1.71 10.67 -0.61
CA ILE A 325 -2.48 11.86 -0.98
C ILE A 325 -1.55 13.05 -1.25
N ASP A 326 -0.62 13.34 -0.33
CA ASP A 326 0.30 14.49 -0.45
C ASP A 326 1.24 14.34 -1.64
N TRP A 327 1.74 13.13 -1.90
CA TRP A 327 2.58 12.83 -3.05
C TRP A 327 1.85 13.08 -4.36
N ARG A 328 0.60 12.60 -4.50
CA ARG A 328 -0.23 12.84 -5.70
C ARG A 328 -0.44 14.33 -5.95
N HIS A 329 -0.64 15.11 -4.88
CA HIS A 329 -0.77 16.56 -4.97
C HIS A 329 0.55 17.24 -5.39
N LYS A 330 1.68 16.90 -4.76
CA LYS A 330 3.01 17.43 -5.11
C LYS A 330 3.37 17.10 -6.57
N LYS A 331 3.13 15.85 -7.00
CA LYS A 331 3.35 15.41 -8.38
C LYS A 331 2.52 16.23 -9.38
N ALA A 332 1.25 16.46 -9.11
CA ALA A 332 0.38 17.25 -9.99
C ALA A 332 0.79 18.73 -10.12
N ARG A 333 1.59 19.25 -9.18
CA ARG A 333 2.13 20.62 -9.20
C ARG A 333 3.58 20.72 -9.67
N GLY A 334 4.25 19.60 -9.95
CA GLY A 334 5.69 19.59 -10.23
C GLY A 334 6.57 19.94 -9.03
N THR A 335 6.06 19.91 -7.80
CA THR A 335 6.78 20.35 -6.59
C THR A 335 7.35 19.21 -5.75
N LEU A 336 7.73 18.10 -6.41
CA LEU A 336 8.26 16.92 -5.71
C LEU A 336 9.59 17.20 -4.99
N ALA A 337 10.41 18.10 -5.52
CA ALA A 337 11.71 18.50 -4.95
C ALA A 337 11.60 19.57 -3.83
N GLY A 338 10.38 19.93 -3.40
CA GLY A 338 10.17 20.95 -2.38
C GLY A 338 10.55 20.51 -0.95
N MET A 339 10.69 21.48 -0.04
CA MET A 339 11.04 21.22 1.36
C MET A 339 10.04 20.27 2.07
N PRO A 340 10.51 19.45 3.02
CA PRO A 340 9.64 18.58 3.82
C PRO A 340 8.60 19.38 4.61
N SER A 341 7.34 18.95 4.51
CA SER A 341 6.25 19.54 5.29
C SER A 341 6.33 19.17 6.77
N SER A 342 5.53 19.83 7.62
CA SER A 342 5.47 19.50 9.05
C SER A 342 5.03 18.05 9.30
N ILE A 343 4.19 17.47 8.45
CA ILE A 343 3.81 16.06 8.57
C ILE A 343 4.91 15.13 8.08
N ASP A 344 5.68 15.52 7.05
CA ASP A 344 6.83 14.74 6.55
C ASP A 344 7.88 14.59 7.66
N LYS A 345 8.12 15.65 8.44
CA LYS A 345 9.02 15.61 9.62
C LYS A 345 8.54 14.64 10.70
N VAL A 346 7.22 14.58 10.97
CA VAL A 346 6.65 13.62 11.93
C VAL A 346 6.77 12.20 11.38
N TYR A 347 6.53 12.00 10.08
CA TYR A 347 6.68 10.70 9.45
C TYR A 347 8.14 10.22 9.49
N LYS A 348 9.09 11.10 9.21
CA LYS A 348 10.54 10.86 9.36
C LYS A 348 10.89 10.39 10.77
N ARG A 349 10.38 11.09 11.79
CA ARG A 349 10.56 10.70 13.20
C ARG A 349 9.95 9.32 13.51
N PHE A 350 8.76 9.03 13.00
CA PHE A 350 8.14 7.71 13.15
C PHE A 350 8.99 6.60 12.52
N LEU A 351 9.48 6.81 11.29
CA LEU A 351 10.33 5.83 10.60
C LEU A 351 11.68 5.64 11.31
N MET A 352 12.32 6.72 11.76
CA MET A 352 13.53 6.64 12.58
C MET A 352 13.31 5.80 13.84
N HIS A 353 12.19 6.02 14.52
CA HIS A 353 11.84 5.25 15.71
C HIS A 353 11.57 3.77 15.39
N ARG A 354 10.69 3.50 14.43
CA ARG A 354 10.27 2.13 14.05
C ARG A 354 11.43 1.31 13.49
N ASP A 355 12.18 1.89 12.56
CA ASP A 355 13.16 1.13 11.78
C ASP A 355 14.50 1.01 12.50
N PHE A 356 14.86 1.94 13.39
CA PHE A 356 16.22 1.97 13.95
C PHE A 356 16.22 2.01 15.48
N TRP A 357 15.46 2.91 16.10
CA TRP A 357 15.50 3.10 17.56
C TRP A 357 14.89 1.94 18.35
N ALA A 358 13.70 1.49 17.90
CA ALA A 358 12.89 0.43 18.50
C ALA A 358 12.83 -0.81 17.60
N SER A 359 13.86 -1.03 16.77
CA SER A 359 13.96 -2.26 15.97
C SER A 359 14.10 -3.47 16.90
N SER A 360 13.37 -4.54 16.59
CA SER A 360 13.45 -5.81 17.33
C SER A 360 14.73 -6.58 17.07
N LEU A 361 15.41 -6.30 15.95
CA LEU A 361 16.69 -6.89 15.56
C LEU A 361 17.75 -5.80 15.35
N PRO A 362 19.06 -6.11 15.53
CA PRO A 362 20.15 -5.30 15.00
C PRO A 362 19.92 -4.92 13.54
N VAL A 363 20.21 -3.67 13.18
CA VAL A 363 19.99 -3.15 11.83
C VAL A 363 21.32 -2.89 11.17
N ILE A 364 21.54 -3.50 10.01
CA ILE A 364 22.71 -3.23 9.16
C ILE A 364 22.29 -2.26 8.06
N LEU A 365 22.92 -1.09 8.04
CA LEU A 365 22.76 -0.05 7.03
C LEU A 365 24.03 0.01 6.18
N CYS A 366 24.00 -0.68 5.03
CA CYS A 366 25.08 -0.64 4.04
C CYS A 366 25.03 0.68 3.26
N GLU A 367 26.15 1.09 2.68
CA GLU A 367 26.21 2.23 1.75
C GLU A 367 25.26 2.05 0.55
N GLY A 368 25.28 0.86 -0.05
CA GLY A 368 24.52 0.53 -1.24
C GLY A 368 23.35 -0.42 -0.99
N LYS A 369 22.56 -0.68 -2.05
CA LYS A 369 21.48 -1.69 -2.03
C LYS A 369 22.02 -3.10 -2.22
N THR A 370 23.14 -3.22 -2.93
CA THR A 370 23.77 -4.45 -3.43
C THR A 370 24.44 -5.24 -2.33
N ASP A 371 25.11 -4.56 -1.41
CA ASP A 371 25.93 -5.12 -0.34
C ASP A 371 25.11 -6.07 0.55
N SER A 372 23.84 -5.71 0.78
CA SER A 372 22.91 -6.52 1.54
C SER A 372 22.60 -7.90 0.91
N VAL A 373 22.81 -8.06 -0.40
CA VAL A 373 22.67 -9.34 -1.10
C VAL A 373 23.90 -10.20 -0.83
N TYR A 374 25.09 -9.63 -0.95
CA TYR A 374 26.36 -10.32 -0.72
C TYR A 374 26.45 -10.82 0.73
N LEU A 375 26.17 -9.93 1.69
CA LEU A 375 26.25 -10.25 3.12
C LEU A 375 25.23 -11.31 3.53
N ARG A 376 24.03 -11.33 2.93
CA ARG A 376 23.07 -12.42 3.16
C ARG A 376 23.61 -13.76 2.67
N GLY A 377 24.28 -13.78 1.51
CA GLY A 377 24.97 -14.96 1.01
C GLY A 377 26.07 -15.42 1.97
N ALA A 378 26.97 -14.51 2.33
CA ALA A 378 28.10 -14.75 3.23
C ALA A 378 27.65 -15.28 4.60
N ILE A 379 26.73 -14.58 5.27
CA ILE A 379 26.18 -14.99 6.58
C ILE A 379 25.59 -16.40 6.52
N ARG A 380 24.87 -16.74 5.45
CA ARG A 380 24.28 -18.07 5.29
C ARG A 380 25.35 -19.15 5.11
N ARG A 381 26.42 -18.86 4.37
CA ARG A 381 27.49 -19.83 4.07
C ARG A 381 28.43 -20.02 5.26
N LEU A 382 28.71 -18.95 5.99
CA LEU A 382 29.56 -18.92 7.18
C LEU A 382 28.75 -18.99 8.49
N ALA A 383 27.56 -19.60 8.47
CA ALA A 383 26.66 -19.64 9.61
C ALA A 383 27.26 -20.32 10.85
N THR A 384 28.13 -21.32 10.65
CA THR A 384 28.82 -22.02 11.75
C THR A 384 29.84 -21.12 12.45
N ALA A 385 30.53 -20.26 11.70
CA ALA A 385 31.51 -19.32 12.23
C ALA A 385 30.83 -18.10 12.88
N HIS A 386 29.65 -17.68 12.39
CA HIS A 386 28.93 -16.49 12.84
C HIS A 386 27.51 -16.78 13.36
N PRO A 387 27.37 -17.55 14.46
CA PRO A 387 26.08 -17.92 15.02
C PRO A 387 25.29 -16.72 15.61
N ASN A 388 25.93 -15.57 15.84
CA ASN A 388 25.23 -14.37 16.32
C ASN A 388 24.50 -13.63 15.18
N LEU A 389 24.84 -13.90 13.92
CA LEU A 389 24.19 -13.29 12.75
C LEU A 389 23.04 -14.13 12.17
N VAL A 390 23.07 -15.46 12.34
CA VAL A 390 22.07 -16.37 11.77
C VAL A 390 21.93 -17.67 12.56
N LEU A 391 20.74 -18.25 12.52
CA LEU A 391 20.46 -19.62 12.94
C LEU A 391 20.03 -20.45 11.73
N MET A 392 20.62 -21.63 11.56
CA MET A 392 20.21 -22.58 10.52
C MET A 392 19.24 -23.59 11.13
N SER A 393 18.02 -23.65 10.59
CA SER A 393 17.05 -24.69 10.96
C SER A 393 17.46 -26.07 10.44
N ALA A 394 16.92 -27.14 11.03
CA ALA A 394 17.15 -28.51 10.59
C ALA A 394 16.79 -28.77 9.11
N ALA A 395 15.87 -27.98 8.56
CA ALA A 395 15.47 -28.03 7.14
C ALA A 395 16.33 -27.14 6.21
N GLY A 396 17.47 -26.61 6.69
CA GLY A 396 18.39 -25.79 5.89
C GLY A 396 17.91 -24.35 5.61
N LYS A 397 16.84 -23.90 6.28
CA LYS A 397 16.35 -22.52 6.20
C LYS A 397 17.11 -21.62 7.18
N ALA A 398 17.60 -20.49 6.69
CA ALA A 398 18.30 -19.48 7.47
C ALA A 398 17.31 -18.51 8.16
N GLU A 399 17.45 -18.38 9.47
CA GLU A 399 16.78 -17.38 10.30
C GLU A 399 17.81 -16.32 10.72
N TYR A 400 17.79 -15.18 10.05
CA TYR A 400 18.74 -14.09 10.33
C TYR A 400 18.41 -13.41 11.66
N LYS A 401 19.43 -13.25 12.51
CA LYS A 401 19.37 -12.49 13.76
C LYS A 401 19.62 -10.99 13.55
N VAL A 402 19.84 -10.57 12.31
CA VAL A 402 20.04 -9.18 11.89
C VAL A 402 19.08 -8.81 10.77
N ARG A 403 18.77 -7.52 10.65
CA ARG A 403 17.94 -6.97 9.59
C ARG A 403 18.74 -6.01 8.73
N PHE A 404 18.86 -6.32 7.44
CA PHE A 404 19.39 -5.36 6.47
C PHE A 404 18.36 -4.29 6.14
N PHE A 405 18.79 -3.03 6.15
CA PHE A 405 17.94 -1.91 5.75
C PHE A 405 17.60 -1.99 4.25
N ASN A 406 16.33 -1.73 3.91
CA ASN A 406 15.85 -1.77 2.53
C ASN A 406 15.59 -0.35 2.01
N TYR A 407 16.35 0.06 1.01
CA TYR A 407 16.24 1.35 0.33
C TYR A 407 15.00 1.41 -0.58
N SER A 408 13.87 1.73 0.04
CA SER A 408 12.57 1.89 -0.60
C SER A 408 12.31 3.31 -1.10
N TYR A 409 11.26 3.46 -1.90
CA TYR A 409 10.76 4.79 -2.28
C TYR A 409 10.47 5.68 -1.06
N THR A 410 9.92 5.10 0.01
CA THR A 410 9.60 5.82 1.24
C THR A 410 10.85 6.27 1.98
N SER A 411 11.89 5.43 2.08
CA SER A 411 13.13 5.86 2.75
C SER A 411 13.83 6.97 1.97
N GLN A 412 13.86 6.87 0.64
CA GLN A 412 14.43 7.91 -0.22
C GLN A 412 13.74 9.25 -0.04
N ARG A 413 12.40 9.26 0.01
CA ARG A 413 11.63 10.51 0.07
C ARG A 413 11.42 11.08 1.46
N ILE A 414 11.27 10.23 2.49
CA ILE A 414 10.92 10.68 3.85
C ILE A 414 12.14 10.69 4.77
N LEU A 415 13.05 9.73 4.63
CA LEU A 415 14.28 9.72 5.43
C LEU A 415 15.43 10.47 4.75
N ASP A 416 15.24 10.89 3.49
CA ASP A 416 16.32 11.40 2.62
C ASP A 416 17.47 10.38 2.48
N LEU A 417 17.13 9.09 2.46
CA LEU A 417 18.08 7.98 2.54
C LEU A 417 18.01 7.12 1.27
N SER A 418 18.86 7.48 0.29
CA SER A 418 18.96 6.83 -1.02
C SER A 418 20.11 5.85 -1.19
N GLY A 419 21.06 5.84 -0.26
CA GLY A 419 22.35 5.17 -0.38
C GLY A 419 23.45 6.17 -0.72
N GLY A 420 24.70 5.72 -0.64
CA GLY A 420 25.91 6.54 -0.78
C GLY A 420 26.38 7.11 0.55
N ALA A 421 27.68 7.04 0.83
CA ALA A 421 28.26 7.37 2.14
C ALA A 421 27.89 8.77 2.62
N SER A 422 27.93 9.79 1.76
CA SER A 422 27.56 11.17 2.13
C SER A 422 26.10 11.32 2.57
N VAL A 423 25.18 10.61 1.91
CA VAL A 423 23.75 10.62 2.24
C VAL A 423 23.51 9.89 3.55
N VAL A 424 24.14 8.72 3.72
CA VAL A 424 24.06 7.93 4.95
C VAL A 424 24.63 8.73 6.14
N LYS A 425 25.77 9.41 5.96
CA LYS A 425 26.37 10.27 6.99
C LYS A 425 25.40 11.34 7.46
N LYS A 426 24.78 12.08 6.53
CA LYS A 426 23.79 13.11 6.86
C LYS A 426 22.62 12.53 7.66
N PHE A 427 22.09 11.38 7.22
CA PHE A 427 21.02 10.68 7.92
C PHE A 427 21.43 10.29 9.35
N ILE A 428 22.62 9.71 9.54
CA ILE A 428 23.10 9.29 10.86
C ILE A 428 23.27 10.48 11.81
N THR A 429 23.83 11.60 11.32
CA THR A 429 23.93 12.83 12.11
C THR A 429 22.56 13.33 12.57
N GLU A 430 21.56 13.33 11.69
CA GLU A 430 20.19 13.71 12.04
C GLU A 430 19.51 12.72 12.98
N TYR A 431 19.73 11.41 12.77
CA TYR A 431 19.22 10.34 13.59
C TYR A 431 19.73 10.44 15.04
N ILE A 432 21.04 10.57 15.23
CA ILE A 432 21.66 10.72 16.55
C ILE A 432 21.06 11.94 17.28
N LYS A 433 20.92 13.07 16.59
CA LYS A 433 20.26 14.27 17.16
C LYS A 433 18.80 14.01 17.54
N SER A 434 18.09 13.22 16.76
CA SER A 434 16.68 12.90 17.01
C SER A 434 16.49 12.01 18.23
N VAL A 435 17.32 10.96 18.38
CA VAL A 435 17.14 9.94 19.44
C VAL A 435 17.72 10.35 20.80
N LYS A 436 18.68 11.29 20.84
CA LYS A 436 19.19 11.85 22.11
C LYS A 436 18.09 12.40 23.04
N LYS A 437 16.92 12.77 22.48
CA LYS A 437 15.77 13.34 23.21
C LYS A 437 14.64 12.33 23.43
N THR A 438 14.89 11.04 23.22
CA THR A 438 13.86 10.00 23.28
C THR A 438 14.29 8.89 24.23
N PRO A 439 13.42 8.40 25.12
CA PRO A 439 13.75 7.29 25.99
C PRO A 439 14.18 6.05 25.19
N ALA A 440 15.23 5.37 25.69
CA ALA A 440 15.71 4.13 25.09
C ALA A 440 14.70 2.99 25.35
N PRO A 441 14.43 2.11 24.37
CA PRO A 441 13.62 0.92 24.59
C PRO A 441 14.33 -0.07 25.52
N ALA A 442 13.57 -0.89 26.24
CA ALA A 442 14.06 -1.84 27.25
C ALA A 442 14.98 -2.96 26.71
N ASN A 443 15.24 -3.02 25.41
CA ASN A 443 16.15 -3.96 24.75
C ASN A 443 16.64 -3.35 23.43
N GLN A 444 17.24 -2.17 23.52
CA GLN A 444 17.74 -1.46 22.36
C GLN A 444 18.72 -2.35 21.57
N LYS A 445 18.59 -2.32 20.23
CA LYS A 445 19.45 -3.06 19.31
C LYS A 445 20.36 -2.10 18.55
N PRO A 446 21.57 -2.54 18.15
CA PRO A 446 22.50 -1.66 17.47
C PRO A 446 22.06 -1.38 16.03
N LEU A 447 22.27 -0.14 15.60
CA LEU A 447 22.33 0.28 14.21
C LEU A 447 23.80 0.27 13.79
N ILE A 448 24.17 -0.65 12.90
CA ILE A 448 25.52 -0.81 12.39
C ILE A 448 25.54 -0.27 10.96
N VAL A 449 26.33 0.77 10.74
CA VAL A 449 26.57 1.36 9.43
C VAL A 449 27.80 0.70 8.83
N LEU A 450 27.62 -0.04 7.74
CA LEU A 450 28.72 -0.69 7.03
C LEU A 450 29.11 0.16 5.82
N LEU A 451 30.39 0.51 5.72
CA LEU A 451 30.94 1.37 4.69
C LEU A 451 32.16 0.71 4.05
N ASP A 452 32.36 1.00 2.77
CA ASP A 452 33.63 0.71 2.11
C ASP A 452 34.74 1.59 2.72
N ASN A 453 35.97 1.09 2.71
CA ASN A 453 37.14 1.76 3.25
C ASN A 453 37.91 2.47 2.13
N ASP A 454 37.21 3.31 1.38
CA ASP A 454 37.70 4.05 0.25
C ASP A 454 37.49 5.56 0.46
N SER A 455 37.71 6.37 -0.58
CA SER A 455 37.45 7.81 -0.51
C SER A 455 35.98 8.13 -0.18
N GLY A 456 35.04 7.31 -0.64
CA GLY A 456 33.61 7.41 -0.39
C GLY A 456 33.27 7.23 1.08
N GLY A 457 33.68 6.11 1.69
CA GLY A 457 33.44 5.82 3.11
C GLY A 457 34.23 6.73 4.06
N LYS A 458 35.45 7.14 3.68
CA LYS A 458 36.31 8.04 4.48
C LYS A 458 35.64 9.39 4.81
N VAL A 459 34.56 9.79 4.13
CA VAL A 459 33.73 10.94 4.54
C VAL A 459 33.19 10.82 5.96
N PHE A 460 33.05 9.60 6.50
CA PHE A 460 32.63 9.37 7.89
C PHE A 460 33.70 9.70 8.93
N TYR A 461 34.97 9.82 8.56
CA TYR A 461 36.06 10.04 9.52
C TYR A 461 35.84 11.31 10.33
N SER A 462 35.34 12.39 9.72
CA SER A 462 35.04 13.61 10.47
C SER A 462 33.90 13.44 11.46
N LEU A 463 32.86 12.64 11.13
CA LEU A 463 31.81 12.33 12.08
C LEU A 463 32.33 11.45 13.23
N ILE A 464 33.17 10.46 12.94
CA ILE A 464 33.75 9.58 13.96
C ILE A 464 34.63 10.37 14.94
N LYS A 465 35.45 11.31 14.43
CA LYS A 465 36.31 12.19 15.23
C LYS A 465 35.51 13.08 16.21
N GLU A 466 34.24 13.37 15.95
CA GLU A 466 33.38 14.08 16.91
C GLU A 466 33.06 13.25 18.17
N TYR A 467 33.16 11.92 18.08
CA TYR A 467 32.81 10.98 19.17
C TYR A 467 34.01 10.20 19.71
N LYS A 468 35.10 10.09 18.95
CA LYS A 468 36.32 9.37 19.33
C LYS A 468 37.49 10.35 19.49
N LYS A 469 38.24 10.19 20.59
CA LYS A 469 39.41 11.03 20.91
C LYS A 469 40.72 10.58 20.23
N THR A 470 40.73 9.39 19.64
CA THR A 470 41.92 8.82 18.96
C THR A 470 41.86 9.05 17.46
N PRO A 471 43.01 9.01 16.75
CA PRO A 471 43.04 9.03 15.29
C PRO A 471 42.17 7.93 14.68
N VAL A 472 41.49 8.27 13.58
CA VAL A 472 40.67 7.34 12.80
C VAL A 472 41.48 6.96 11.57
N ASN A 473 41.83 5.68 11.45
CA ASN A 473 42.66 5.14 10.37
C ASN A 473 41.95 4.03 9.57
N GLY A 474 40.70 3.70 9.90
CA GLY A 474 39.91 2.68 9.20
C GLY A 474 40.26 1.23 9.56
N MET A 475 41.24 1.02 10.45
CA MET A 475 41.69 -0.33 10.82
C MET A 475 40.91 -0.93 11.97
N ASP A 476 40.41 -0.12 12.91
CA ASP A 476 39.64 -0.63 14.06
C ASP A 476 38.41 -1.44 13.61
N ASP A 477 38.06 -2.48 14.37
CA ASP A 477 36.95 -3.38 14.03
C ASP A 477 35.61 -2.64 13.91
N PHE A 478 35.37 -1.69 14.81
CA PHE A 478 34.21 -0.82 14.76
C PHE A 478 34.45 0.50 15.53
N TYR A 479 33.61 1.48 15.26
CA TYR A 479 33.57 2.77 15.95
C TYR A 479 32.18 2.98 16.54
N HIS A 480 32.06 3.00 17.88
CA HIS A 480 30.84 3.44 18.54
C HIS A 480 30.74 4.96 18.49
N LEU A 481 29.60 5.50 18.02
CA LEU A 481 29.36 6.95 17.99
C LEU A 481 28.57 7.38 19.23
N ALA A 482 27.24 7.37 19.13
CA ALA A 482 26.32 7.73 20.19
C ALA A 482 25.06 6.88 20.10
N ALA A 483 24.37 6.78 21.24
CA ALA A 483 23.16 5.96 21.37
C ALA A 483 23.44 4.53 20.87
N ASN A 484 22.61 4.00 19.97
CA ASN A 484 22.78 2.66 19.40
C ASN A 484 23.57 2.60 18.09
N VAL A 485 24.33 3.64 17.72
CA VAL A 485 25.02 3.70 16.41
C VAL A 485 26.46 3.22 16.47
N TYR A 486 26.80 2.32 15.55
CA TYR A 486 28.14 1.78 15.30
C TYR A 486 28.49 1.97 13.83
N VAL A 487 29.76 2.23 13.52
CA VAL A 487 30.30 2.27 12.16
C VAL A 487 31.33 1.15 12.01
N VAL A 488 31.21 0.38 10.95
CA VAL A 488 32.12 -0.69 10.54
C VAL A 488 32.62 -0.36 9.15
N PHE A 489 33.93 -0.43 8.95
CA PHE A 489 34.54 -0.36 7.63
C PHE A 489 34.93 -1.76 7.15
N THR A 490 34.94 -1.96 5.84
CA THR A 490 35.59 -3.12 5.23
C THR A 490 37.07 -3.18 5.66
N PRO A 491 37.59 -4.39 6.00
CA PRO A 491 38.97 -4.58 6.47
C PRO A 491 40.04 -4.11 5.48
N ILE A 492 41.08 -3.49 6.01
CA ILE A 492 42.32 -3.08 5.31
C ILE A 492 43.54 -3.58 6.08
N ALA A 493 44.65 -3.85 5.39
CA ALA A 493 45.88 -4.32 6.02
C ALA A 493 46.73 -3.15 6.56
N LYS A 494 46.73 -2.02 5.86
CA LYS A 494 47.46 -0.80 6.23
C LYS A 494 46.59 0.44 6.04
N PRO A 495 46.81 1.54 6.78
CA PRO A 495 45.98 2.77 6.70
C PRO A 495 45.91 3.43 5.32
N SER A 496 46.91 3.18 4.45
CA SER A 496 46.97 3.69 3.08
C SER A 496 46.08 2.92 2.11
N ASP A 497 45.66 1.71 2.47
CA ASP A 497 44.93 0.83 1.57
C ASP A 497 43.48 1.31 1.41
N ASN A 498 42.86 0.83 0.33
CA ASN A 498 41.42 0.93 0.14
C ASN A 498 40.84 -0.48 0.04
N SER A 499 39.57 -0.61 0.41
CA SER A 499 38.83 -1.85 0.22
C SER A 499 37.36 -1.52 0.00
N SER A 500 36.70 -2.23 -0.89
CA SER A 500 35.28 -2.27 -1.12
C SER A 500 34.73 -3.65 -0.79
N ILE A 501 33.42 -3.79 -0.59
CA ILE A 501 32.83 -5.11 -0.33
C ILE A 501 33.05 -6.11 -1.48
N GLU A 502 33.19 -5.63 -2.72
CA GLU A 502 33.44 -6.45 -3.90
C GLU A 502 34.83 -7.11 -3.89
N ASP A 503 35.83 -6.50 -3.25
CA ASP A 503 37.22 -7.03 -3.18
C ASP A 503 37.34 -8.35 -2.42
N PHE A 504 36.29 -8.72 -1.68
CA PHE A 504 36.21 -9.96 -0.92
C PHE A 504 35.66 -11.14 -1.74
N PHE A 505 35.30 -10.94 -3.01
CA PHE A 505 35.02 -12.05 -3.92
C PHE A 505 36.31 -12.64 -4.52
N GLU A 506 36.21 -13.83 -5.10
CA GLU A 506 37.30 -14.41 -5.88
C GLU A 506 37.40 -13.72 -7.25
N PRO A 507 38.61 -13.50 -7.80
CA PRO A 507 38.80 -12.83 -9.10
C PRO A 507 37.98 -13.47 -10.23
N ALA A 508 37.91 -14.81 -10.26
CA ALA A 508 37.13 -15.56 -11.24
C ALA A 508 35.63 -15.22 -11.21
N LEU A 509 35.10 -14.83 -10.04
CA LEU A 509 33.71 -14.41 -9.91
C LEU A 509 33.49 -13.01 -10.50
N LEU A 510 34.44 -12.11 -10.29
CA LEU A 510 34.41 -10.72 -10.79
C LEU A 510 34.60 -10.66 -12.31
N GLU A 511 35.33 -11.61 -12.89
CA GLU A 511 35.55 -11.73 -14.34
C GLU A 511 34.36 -12.32 -15.11
N MET A 512 33.29 -12.77 -14.43
CA MET A 512 32.13 -13.33 -15.10
C MET A 512 31.44 -12.33 -16.03
N LYS A 513 31.16 -12.78 -17.26
CA LYS A 513 30.46 -11.97 -18.25
C LYS A 513 28.96 -12.24 -18.26
N ILE A 514 28.16 -11.18 -18.36
CA ILE A 514 26.70 -11.27 -18.61
C ILE A 514 26.45 -10.84 -20.05
N ASN A 515 26.00 -11.76 -20.91
CA ASN A 515 25.73 -11.49 -22.32
C ASN A 515 26.91 -10.79 -23.03
N GLY A 516 28.15 -11.21 -22.71
CA GLY A 516 29.38 -10.63 -23.26
C GLY A 516 29.91 -9.37 -22.56
N LYS A 517 29.17 -8.80 -21.60
CA LYS A 517 29.57 -7.59 -20.86
C LYS A 517 30.42 -7.90 -19.64
N SER A 518 31.42 -7.08 -19.33
CA SER A 518 32.28 -7.19 -18.14
C SER A 518 31.69 -6.47 -16.93
N PHE A 519 32.11 -6.87 -15.72
CA PHE A 519 31.72 -6.20 -14.49
C PHE A 519 32.52 -4.92 -14.27
N ASN A 520 31.84 -3.82 -13.95
CA ASN A 520 32.46 -2.58 -13.48
C ASN A 520 32.09 -2.38 -12.00
N ALA A 521 33.10 -2.49 -11.13
CA ALA A 521 32.95 -2.41 -9.68
C ALA A 521 32.72 -0.97 -9.21
N ASP A 522 33.36 0.03 -9.78
CA ASP A 522 33.22 1.42 -9.35
C ASP A 522 31.86 2.01 -9.75
N ASN A 523 31.24 1.45 -10.79
CA ASN A 523 29.95 1.88 -11.35
C ASN A 523 29.96 3.34 -11.84
N GLU A 524 31.15 3.97 -11.87
CA GLU A 524 31.45 5.25 -12.49
C GLU A 524 31.75 5.05 -13.97
N GLY A 525 31.25 5.94 -14.82
CA GLY A 525 31.51 5.88 -16.27
C GLY A 525 30.93 4.65 -17.00
N LEU A 526 30.04 3.87 -16.37
CA LEU A 526 29.51 2.61 -16.88
C LEU A 526 29.00 2.69 -18.32
N ASP A 527 29.70 2.04 -19.26
CA ASP A 527 29.19 1.85 -20.62
C ASP A 527 28.23 0.66 -20.65
N LYS A 528 26.93 0.95 -20.72
CA LYS A 528 25.88 -0.06 -20.71
C LYS A 528 25.95 -1.04 -21.90
N ASN A 529 26.73 -0.77 -22.94
CA ASN A 529 26.90 -1.69 -24.06
C ASN A 529 27.96 -2.76 -23.79
N THR A 530 29.02 -2.41 -23.07
CA THR A 530 30.20 -3.27 -22.84
C THR A 530 30.32 -3.74 -21.40
N GLU A 531 29.67 -3.07 -20.45
CA GLU A 531 29.79 -3.30 -19.01
C GLU A 531 28.42 -3.44 -18.33
N TYR A 532 28.43 -4.06 -17.15
CA TYR A 532 27.30 -4.10 -16.23
C TYR A 532 27.75 -3.72 -14.81
N GLY A 533 26.85 -3.10 -14.05
CA GLY A 533 27.17 -2.53 -12.73
C GLY A 533 26.83 -3.45 -11.56
N LYS A 534 27.10 -2.97 -10.32
CA LYS A 534 26.88 -3.71 -9.05
C LYS A 534 25.48 -4.34 -8.93
N ALA A 535 24.44 -3.67 -9.43
CA ALA A 535 23.06 -4.17 -9.35
C ALA A 535 22.85 -5.46 -10.16
N ASP A 536 23.41 -5.52 -11.37
CA ASP A 536 23.35 -6.70 -12.23
C ASP A 536 24.25 -7.81 -11.68
N PHE A 537 25.43 -7.46 -11.18
CA PHE A 537 26.31 -8.42 -10.49
C PHE A 537 25.60 -9.10 -9.30
N ALA A 538 24.99 -8.33 -8.41
CA ALA A 538 24.26 -8.87 -7.27
C ALA A 538 23.07 -9.76 -7.65
N THR A 539 22.32 -9.39 -8.69
CA THR A 539 21.07 -10.07 -9.04
C THR A 539 21.24 -11.23 -10.00
N GLN A 540 22.18 -11.14 -10.93
CA GLN A 540 22.39 -12.09 -12.02
C GLN A 540 23.60 -13.00 -11.79
N VAL A 541 24.62 -12.56 -11.05
CA VAL A 541 25.82 -13.38 -10.75
C VAL A 541 25.76 -13.95 -9.34
N VAL A 542 25.71 -13.10 -8.31
CA VAL A 542 25.84 -13.55 -6.92
C VAL A 542 24.61 -14.34 -6.48
N ARG A 543 23.41 -13.73 -6.57
CA ARG A 543 22.17 -14.31 -6.02
C ARG A 543 21.85 -15.71 -6.57
N PRO A 544 21.98 -16.00 -7.88
CA PRO A 544 21.72 -17.34 -8.41
C PRO A 544 22.79 -18.36 -7.98
N ASN A 545 24.01 -17.91 -7.71
CA ASN A 545 25.17 -18.78 -7.46
C ASN A 545 25.60 -18.84 -5.98
N ILE A 546 24.82 -18.29 -5.03
CA ILE A 546 25.18 -18.26 -3.58
C ILE A 546 25.68 -19.61 -3.04
N ALA A 547 25.10 -20.73 -3.50
CA ALA A 547 25.49 -22.07 -3.03
C ALA A 547 26.89 -22.51 -3.52
N LYS A 548 27.38 -21.93 -4.62
CA LYS A 548 28.65 -22.28 -5.28
C LYS A 548 29.77 -21.28 -4.98
N ILE A 549 29.43 -20.09 -4.50
CA ILE A 549 30.40 -19.03 -4.22
C ILE A 549 31.13 -19.34 -2.92
N ASN A 550 32.45 -19.22 -2.94
CA ASN A 550 33.29 -19.18 -1.76
C ASN A 550 33.16 -17.79 -1.09
N PHE A 551 32.79 -17.77 0.19
CA PHE A 551 32.61 -16.55 0.98
C PHE A 551 33.65 -16.41 2.09
N ASP A 552 34.68 -17.25 2.17
CA ASP A 552 35.62 -17.27 3.30
C ASP A 552 36.30 -15.90 3.54
N LYS A 553 36.59 -15.15 2.48
CA LYS A 553 37.13 -13.79 2.59
C LYS A 553 36.18 -12.80 3.28
N PHE A 554 34.87 -13.07 3.35
CA PHE A 554 33.91 -12.21 4.04
C PHE A 554 33.95 -12.38 5.57
N ASP A 555 34.59 -13.43 6.09
CA ASP A 555 34.68 -13.72 7.54
C ASP A 555 35.11 -12.51 8.37
N PRO A 556 36.16 -11.73 8.02
CA PRO A 556 36.57 -10.58 8.82
C PRO A 556 35.54 -9.45 8.84
N ILE A 557 34.73 -9.28 7.77
CA ILE A 557 33.62 -8.32 7.78
C ILE A 557 32.54 -8.78 8.76
N LEU A 558 32.18 -10.07 8.71
CA LEU A 558 31.15 -10.63 9.57
C LEU A 558 31.58 -10.63 11.05
N ALA A 559 32.84 -10.95 11.33
CA ALA A 559 33.43 -10.85 12.67
C ALA A 559 33.35 -9.42 13.24
N ARG A 560 33.63 -8.40 12.43
CA ARG A 560 33.47 -6.98 12.84
C ARG A 560 32.01 -6.63 13.17
N LEU A 561 31.05 -7.15 12.41
CA LEU A 561 29.62 -6.96 12.69
C LEU A 561 29.21 -7.61 14.02
N GLU A 562 29.67 -8.84 14.28
CA GLU A 562 29.43 -9.53 15.56
C GLU A 562 30.08 -8.78 16.72
N GLY A 563 31.33 -8.32 16.56
CA GLY A 563 32.03 -7.51 17.57
C GLY A 563 31.26 -6.25 17.95
N ALA A 564 30.69 -5.53 16.97
CA ALA A 564 29.84 -4.36 17.24
C ALA A 564 28.55 -4.75 18.00
N MET A 565 27.94 -5.90 17.68
CA MET A 565 26.75 -6.40 18.37
C MET A 565 27.04 -6.80 19.82
N GLU A 566 28.15 -7.49 20.06
CA GLU A 566 28.58 -7.91 21.39
C GLU A 566 28.95 -6.71 22.26
N ALA A 567 29.66 -5.72 21.70
CA ALA A 567 29.98 -4.48 22.39
C ALA A 567 28.71 -3.72 22.81
N HIS A 568 27.65 -3.78 21.99
CA HIS A 568 26.36 -3.20 22.34
C HIS A 568 25.67 -3.92 23.50
N ILE A 569 25.69 -5.25 23.50
CA ILE A 569 25.11 -6.06 24.58
C ILE A 569 25.83 -5.75 25.90
N LYS A 570 27.17 -5.77 25.90
CA LYS A 570 27.99 -5.48 27.10
C LYS A 570 27.64 -4.13 27.72
N LYS A 571 27.41 -3.10 26.89
CA LYS A 571 27.08 -1.73 27.33
C LYS A 571 25.69 -1.56 27.96
N HIS A 572 24.77 -2.49 27.70
CA HIS A 572 23.38 -2.41 28.17
C HIS A 572 23.03 -3.46 29.24
N VAL A 573 23.95 -4.38 29.54
CA VAL A 573 23.84 -5.34 30.65
C VAL A 573 24.58 -4.84 31.90
N SER A 574 25.56 -3.94 31.73
CA SER A 574 26.18 -3.14 32.81
C SER A 574 25.31 -1.94 33.18
#